data_AF-A0A953BFH8-F1
#
_entry.id   AF-A0A953BFH8-F1
#
_cell.length_a   1.000
_cell.length_b   1.000
_cell.length_c   1.000
_cell.angle_alpha   90.00
_cell.angle_beta   90.00
_cell.angle_gamma   90.00
#
_symmetry.space_group_name_H-M   'P 1'
#
loop_
_entity.id
_entity.type
_entity.pdbx_description
1 polymer ?
#
loop_
_entity_poly.entity_id
_entity_poly.type
_entity_poly.pdbx_seq_one_letter_code
_entity_poly.pdbx_strand_id
1 'polypeptide(L)'
;MSSQVATIWDERQGITISALQAELTTNPAISWRPTPGTVSGRVDSHMLTHTGSWVDFTPLKGWVTFDNPIVAVIYDFRSLNASDALCGPPGTTYQQVPLRGFFASGGSFLQVNGSTLTFELERWHGQFYDYSEIRILTAPVPTPGGLAALGLAGVLTGRRRRSATQSPRTHTGESSFDLDGICRS
;
A
#
# COMPACT_ATOMS: atom_id res chain seq x y z
N MET A 1 6.68 4.32 37.31
CA MET A 1 6.89 3.29 36.27
C MET A 1 7.10 4.03 34.97
N SER A 2 8.21 3.78 34.30
CA SER A 2 8.46 4.43 33.03
C SER A 2 8.03 3.49 31.92
N SER A 3 7.09 3.92 31.08
CA SER A 3 6.52 3.09 30.02
C SER A 3 7.33 3.26 28.75
N GLN A 4 7.66 2.15 28.09
CA GLN A 4 7.98 2.17 26.66
C GLN A 4 6.69 2.14 25.86
N VAL A 5 6.67 2.83 24.72
CA VAL A 5 5.50 2.87 23.84
C VAL A 5 5.99 2.77 22.41
N ALA A 6 5.44 1.82 21.65
CA ALA A 6 5.44 1.85 20.20
C ALA A 6 4.09 2.37 19.73
N THR A 7 4.10 3.31 18.80
CA THR A 7 2.91 3.85 18.15
C THR A 7 3.09 3.70 16.66
N ILE A 8 2.04 3.25 15.99
CA ILE A 8 1.99 3.18 14.54
C ILE A 8 0.80 3.97 14.03
N TRP A 9 0.99 4.67 12.93
CA TRP A 9 -0.09 5.33 12.23
C TRP A 9 0.13 5.34 10.72
N ASP A 10 -1.00 5.51 10.04
CA ASP A 10 -1.14 5.74 8.61
C ASP A 10 -0.67 7.17 8.27
N GLU A 11 0.47 7.32 7.58
CA GLU A 11 1.00 8.65 7.22
C GLU A 11 0.30 9.22 5.98
N ARG A 12 0.32 8.45 4.88
CA ARG A 12 -0.17 8.91 3.59
C ARG A 12 -0.43 7.76 2.64
N GLN A 13 -1.52 7.83 1.88
CA GLN A 13 -2.05 6.70 1.12
C GLN A 13 -2.07 7.02 -0.37
N GLY A 14 -1.83 6.01 -1.19
CA GLY A 14 -1.91 6.05 -2.63
C GLY A 14 -0.91 6.99 -3.29
N ILE A 15 0.23 7.23 -2.66
CA ILE A 15 1.28 8.12 -3.15
C ILE A 15 2.06 7.45 -4.27
N THR A 16 2.47 8.22 -5.27
CA THR A 16 3.36 7.74 -6.33
C THR A 16 4.78 8.20 -6.05
N ILE A 17 5.69 7.25 -5.94
CA ILE A 17 7.12 7.47 -5.76
C ILE A 17 7.87 7.01 -7.02
N SER A 18 8.83 7.80 -7.49
CA SER A 18 9.61 7.48 -8.70
C SER A 18 10.89 6.72 -8.38
N ALA A 19 11.56 7.09 -7.29
CA ALA A 19 12.75 6.44 -6.78
C ALA A 19 12.95 6.86 -5.33
N LEU A 20 12.70 5.94 -4.40
CA LEU A 20 12.94 6.17 -2.98
C LEU A 20 13.87 5.09 -2.42
N GLN A 21 14.93 5.52 -1.73
CA GLN A 21 15.86 4.61 -1.08
C GLN A 21 15.22 4.00 0.18
N ALA A 22 15.45 2.70 0.38
CA ALA A 22 14.98 1.96 1.54
C ALA A 22 15.99 0.87 1.90
N GLU A 23 16.04 0.51 3.18
CA GLU A 23 17.01 -0.44 3.70
C GLU A 23 16.57 -1.90 3.51
N LEU A 24 15.26 -2.16 3.53
CA LEU A 24 14.69 -3.47 3.18
C LEU A 24 13.78 -3.30 1.96
N THR A 25 14.16 -3.82 0.80
CA THR A 25 13.33 -3.78 -0.42
C THR A 25 12.91 -5.14 -0.93
N THR A 26 13.20 -6.20 -0.19
CA THR A 26 12.74 -7.57 -0.49
C THR A 26 11.70 -8.00 0.54
N ASN A 27 10.89 -8.99 0.18
CA ASN A 27 9.92 -9.60 1.08
C ASN A 27 9.92 -11.11 0.84
N PRO A 28 10.37 -11.94 1.81
CA PRO A 28 10.78 -11.58 3.17
C PRO A 28 12.12 -10.81 3.26
N ALA A 29 12.35 -10.15 4.40
CA ALA A 29 13.61 -9.46 4.71
C ALA A 29 13.85 -9.33 6.23
N ILE A 30 15.11 -9.10 6.62
CA ILE A 30 15.51 -8.86 8.02
C ILE A 30 16.55 -7.75 8.13
N SER A 31 16.53 -6.96 9.20
CA SER A 31 17.44 -5.81 9.38
C SER A 31 18.91 -6.18 9.58
N TRP A 32 19.23 -7.40 10.02
CA TRP A 32 20.62 -7.89 10.14
C TRP A 32 21.25 -8.32 8.81
N ARG A 33 20.43 -8.50 7.77
CA ARG A 33 20.87 -8.77 6.40
C ARG A 33 20.08 -7.85 5.47
N PRO A 34 20.31 -6.53 5.57
CA PRO A 34 19.50 -5.58 4.84
C PRO A 34 19.64 -5.80 3.33
N THR A 35 18.55 -5.54 2.62
CA THR A 35 18.48 -5.58 1.16
C THR A 35 18.25 -4.16 0.66
N PRO A 36 19.26 -3.28 0.74
CA PRO A 36 19.09 -1.88 0.39
C PRO A 36 18.83 -1.76 -1.11
N GLY A 37 17.90 -0.88 -1.46
CA GLY A 37 17.47 -0.72 -2.83
C GLY A 37 16.65 0.54 -3.04
N THR A 38 16.08 0.65 -4.23
CA THR A 38 15.17 1.74 -4.60
C THR A 38 13.78 1.17 -4.86
N VAL A 39 12.76 1.80 -4.30
CA VAL A 39 11.35 1.48 -4.54
C VAL A 39 10.71 2.56 -5.40
N SER A 40 9.84 2.13 -6.32
CA SER A 40 9.06 2.99 -7.20
C SER A 40 7.65 2.43 -7.35
N GLY A 41 6.73 3.27 -7.81
CA GLY A 41 5.33 2.90 -8.00
C GLY A 41 4.41 3.59 -7.00
N ARG A 42 3.17 3.09 -6.92
CA ARG A 42 2.17 3.60 -5.99
C ARG A 42 2.23 2.81 -4.69
N VAL A 43 2.26 3.48 -3.54
CA VAL A 43 2.40 2.86 -2.20
C VAL A 43 1.53 3.57 -1.17
N ASP A 44 1.30 2.91 -0.04
CA ASP A 44 0.81 3.53 1.19
C ASP A 44 1.96 3.60 2.20
N SER A 45 2.09 4.71 2.92
CA SER A 45 3.13 4.96 3.93
C SER A 45 2.56 4.91 5.32
N HIS A 46 3.30 4.26 6.20
CA HIS A 46 3.02 4.10 7.63
C HIS A 46 4.26 4.45 8.42
N MET A 47 4.09 5.05 9.60
CA MET A 47 5.21 5.32 10.50
C MET A 47 5.01 4.58 11.80
N LEU A 48 6.03 3.83 12.19
CA LEU A 48 6.19 3.28 13.52
C LEU A 48 7.23 4.11 14.26
N THR A 49 6.82 4.61 15.42
CA THR A 49 7.72 5.26 16.35
C THR A 49 7.77 4.51 17.66
N HIS A 50 8.95 4.41 18.24
CA HIS A 50 9.14 3.93 19.59
C HIS A 50 9.73 5.03 20.45
N THR A 51 9.11 5.26 21.60
CA THR A 51 9.66 6.11 22.65
C THR A 51 9.93 5.23 23.87
N GLY A 52 11.17 5.26 24.33
CA GLY A 52 11.63 4.55 25.51
C GLY A 52 11.78 5.46 26.71
N SER A 53 12.01 4.84 27.86
CA SER A 53 12.41 5.54 29.07
C SER A 53 13.89 5.35 29.35
N TRP A 54 14.51 6.40 29.87
CA TRP A 54 15.91 6.46 30.33
C TRP A 54 16.31 5.36 31.32
N VAL A 55 15.37 4.72 32.00
CA VAL A 55 15.64 3.75 33.07
C VAL A 55 15.20 2.32 32.74
N ASP A 56 14.55 2.08 31.60
CA ASP A 56 14.13 0.75 31.19
C ASP A 56 15.02 0.23 30.06
N PHE A 57 15.62 -0.93 30.28
CA PHE A 57 16.50 -1.62 29.33
C PHE A 57 15.85 -2.86 28.72
N THR A 58 14.58 -3.10 29.01
CA THR A 58 13.84 -4.25 28.47
C THR A 58 13.55 -4.02 26.98
N PRO A 59 13.84 -4.96 26.08
CA PRO A 59 13.48 -4.81 24.67
C PRO A 59 11.95 -4.70 24.49
N LEU A 60 11.48 -3.75 23.69
CA LEU A 60 10.07 -3.72 23.29
C LEU A 60 9.87 -4.64 22.08
N LYS A 61 9.16 -5.75 22.30
CA LYS A 61 8.88 -6.75 21.27
C LYS A 61 7.43 -6.66 20.81
N GLY A 62 7.20 -6.81 19.52
CA GLY A 62 5.86 -6.80 18.97
C GLY A 62 5.82 -7.11 17.49
N TRP A 63 4.62 -7.05 16.94
CA TRP A 63 4.40 -7.14 15.51
C TRP A 63 3.23 -6.25 15.12
N VAL A 64 3.19 -5.90 13.85
CA VAL A 64 2.05 -5.24 13.21
C VAL A 64 1.77 -5.90 11.88
N THR A 65 0.49 -6.08 11.57
CA THR A 65 0.03 -6.65 10.30
C THR A 65 -0.76 -5.59 9.56
N PHE A 66 -0.38 -5.36 8.30
CA PHE A 66 -1.04 -4.43 7.40
C PHE A 66 -2.01 -5.19 6.49
N ASP A 67 -2.95 -4.45 5.89
CA ASP A 67 -3.90 -5.00 4.93
C ASP A 67 -3.24 -5.45 3.62
N ASN A 68 -2.11 -4.83 3.26
CA ASN A 68 -1.37 -5.10 2.04
C ASN A 68 0.06 -5.58 2.31
N PRO A 69 0.68 -6.33 1.38
CA PRO A 69 2.08 -6.72 1.51
C PRO A 69 3.01 -5.53 1.70
N ILE A 70 4.00 -5.69 2.58
CA ILE A 70 5.08 -4.73 2.77
C ILE A 70 5.99 -4.79 1.54
N VAL A 71 6.27 -3.63 0.95
CA VAL A 71 7.12 -3.47 -0.24
C VAL A 71 8.49 -2.95 0.17
N ALA A 72 8.53 -2.07 1.17
CA ALA A 72 9.79 -1.59 1.73
C ALA A 72 9.69 -1.17 3.19
N VAL A 73 10.84 -1.16 3.85
CA VAL A 73 11.04 -0.57 5.17
C VAL A 73 12.22 0.38 5.12
N ILE A 74 12.01 1.59 5.64
CA ILE A 74 12.97 2.67 5.70
C ILE A 74 13.23 3.00 7.17
N TYR A 75 14.47 2.95 7.59
CA TYR A 75 14.86 3.23 8.96
C TYR A 75 16.21 3.96 9.09
N ASP A 76 16.98 4.11 8.02
CA ASP A 76 18.17 4.97 8.07
C ASP A 76 17.77 6.46 8.11
N PHE A 77 18.52 7.25 8.87
CA PHE A 77 18.35 8.70 8.99
C PHE A 77 18.23 9.40 7.63
N ARG A 78 19.12 9.09 6.68
CA ARG A 78 19.16 9.80 5.39
C ARG A 78 17.96 9.43 4.53
N SER A 79 17.63 8.15 4.49
CA SER A 79 16.49 7.62 3.75
C SER A 79 15.16 8.12 4.33
N LEU A 80 15.05 8.23 5.66
CA LEU A 80 13.88 8.82 6.34
C LEU A 80 13.72 10.31 5.99
N ASN A 81 14.78 11.11 6.11
CA ASN A 81 14.71 12.53 5.77
C ASN A 81 14.36 12.76 4.28
N ALA A 82 14.92 11.93 3.38
CA ALA A 82 14.62 12.01 1.96
C ALA A 82 13.17 11.63 1.63
N SER A 83 12.56 10.74 2.43
CA SER A 83 11.18 10.30 2.23
C SER A 83 10.13 11.21 2.85
N ASP A 84 10.46 12.04 3.84
CA ASP A 84 9.46 12.82 4.59
C ASP A 84 8.56 13.70 3.71
N ALA A 85 9.14 14.43 2.74
CA ALA A 85 8.37 15.33 1.88
C ALA A 85 7.38 14.59 0.96
N LEU A 86 7.67 13.33 0.64
CA LEU A 86 6.87 12.51 -0.27
C LEU A 86 5.87 11.63 0.50
N CYS A 87 6.35 10.99 1.56
CA CYS A 87 5.64 9.95 2.31
C CYS A 87 4.91 10.48 3.55
N GLY A 88 5.36 11.59 4.12
CA GLY A 88 4.71 12.22 5.26
C GLY A 88 3.40 12.92 4.90
N PRO A 89 2.52 13.17 5.89
CA PRO A 89 1.35 14.01 5.70
C PRO A 89 1.75 15.43 5.25
N PRO A 90 1.00 16.07 4.34
CA PRO A 90 1.28 17.43 3.93
C PRO A 90 1.33 18.40 5.12
N GLY A 91 2.41 19.18 5.22
CA GLY A 91 2.61 20.15 6.31
C GLY A 91 3.24 19.58 7.58
N THR A 92 3.45 18.27 7.68
CA THR A 92 4.19 17.68 8.78
C THR A 92 5.69 17.91 8.60
N THR A 93 6.34 18.44 9.65
CA THR A 93 7.80 18.56 9.70
C THR A 93 8.35 17.54 10.69
N TYR A 94 9.16 16.61 10.20
CA TYR A 94 9.85 15.63 11.04
C TYR A 94 11.14 16.25 11.58
N GLN A 95 11.48 15.88 12.82
CA GLN A 95 12.68 16.37 13.45
C GLN A 95 13.92 15.72 12.82
N GLN A 96 14.79 16.53 12.20
CA GLN A 96 16.01 16.04 11.54
C GLN A 96 17.20 16.02 12.51
N VAL A 97 17.17 15.14 13.50
CA VAL A 97 18.31 14.95 14.42
C VAL A 97 19.27 13.88 13.92
N PRO A 98 20.60 14.09 14.05
CA PRO A 98 21.55 12.99 13.94
C PRO A 98 21.13 11.90 14.91
N LEU A 99 20.98 10.66 14.44
CA LEU A 99 20.45 9.48 15.16
C LEU A 99 18.93 9.24 15.10
N ARG A 100 18.16 10.00 14.31
CA ARG A 100 16.79 9.57 13.95
C ARG A 100 16.85 8.28 13.14
N GLY A 101 15.95 7.35 13.44
CA GLY A 101 15.79 6.10 12.69
C GLY A 101 15.87 4.89 13.60
N PHE A 102 16.18 3.73 13.03
CA PHE A 102 16.43 2.50 13.78
C PHE A 102 17.82 1.95 13.46
N PHE A 103 18.48 1.42 14.50
CA PHE A 103 19.81 0.82 14.39
C PHE A 103 19.71 -0.69 14.57
N ALA A 104 20.06 -1.43 13.52
CA ALA A 104 20.11 -2.88 13.50
C ALA A 104 21.34 -3.43 14.26
N SER A 105 21.47 -3.06 15.54
CA SER A 105 22.60 -3.40 16.41
C SER A 105 22.13 -3.81 17.80
N GLY A 106 22.92 -4.60 18.52
CA GLY A 106 22.47 -5.23 19.76
C GLY A 106 21.43 -6.32 19.46
N GLY A 107 20.41 -6.46 20.33
CA GLY A 107 19.24 -7.31 20.09
C GLY A 107 18.12 -6.63 19.30
N SER A 108 18.30 -5.37 18.87
CA SER A 108 17.36 -4.69 17.99
C SER A 108 17.24 -5.39 16.62
N PHE A 109 16.01 -5.67 16.21
CA PHE A 109 15.72 -6.49 15.04
C PHE A 109 14.39 -6.10 14.38
N LEU A 110 14.36 -6.13 13.04
CA LEU A 110 13.15 -6.04 12.22
C LEU A 110 13.09 -7.24 11.29
N GLN A 111 11.89 -7.80 11.12
CA GLN A 111 11.61 -8.84 10.14
C GLN A 111 10.32 -8.53 9.39
N VAL A 112 10.43 -8.60 8.07
CA VAL A 112 9.31 -8.49 7.15
C VAL A 112 8.96 -9.87 6.62
N ASN A 113 7.68 -10.23 6.71
CA ASN A 113 7.13 -11.43 6.09
C ASN A 113 5.70 -11.16 5.60
N GLY A 114 5.54 -11.06 4.28
CA GLY A 114 4.26 -10.71 3.66
C GLY A 114 3.79 -9.33 4.10
N SER A 115 2.65 -9.25 4.77
CA SER A 115 2.10 -8.01 5.31
C SER A 115 2.43 -7.78 6.79
N THR A 116 3.29 -8.58 7.40
CA THR A 116 3.62 -8.47 8.83
C THR A 116 5.05 -7.97 9.02
N LEU A 117 5.19 -6.95 9.87
CA LEU A 117 6.46 -6.50 10.43
C LEU A 117 6.55 -6.99 11.88
N THR A 118 7.53 -7.82 12.18
CA THR A 118 7.93 -8.18 13.55
C THR A 118 9.11 -7.33 13.96
N PHE A 119 9.08 -6.80 15.19
CA PHE A 119 10.13 -5.94 15.70
C PHE A 119 10.53 -6.30 17.12
N GLU A 120 11.81 -6.09 17.39
CA GLU A 120 12.40 -6.01 18.72
C GLU A 120 13.19 -4.71 18.75
N LEU A 121 12.76 -3.78 19.60
CA LEU A 121 13.34 -2.45 19.70
C LEU A 121 14.04 -2.37 21.04
N GLU A 122 15.36 -2.48 20.99
CA GLU A 122 16.21 -2.27 22.15
C GLU A 122 16.71 -0.84 22.18
N ARG A 123 16.92 -0.35 23.39
CA ARG A 123 17.65 0.87 23.61
C ARG A 123 19.12 0.66 23.23
N TRP A 124 19.68 1.58 22.43
CA TRP A 124 21.12 1.60 22.23
C TRP A 124 21.80 2.15 23.49
N HIS A 125 22.73 1.36 24.04
CA HIS A 125 23.53 1.72 25.21
C HIS A 125 24.41 2.94 24.91
N GLY A 126 23.91 4.15 25.20
CA GLY A 126 24.80 5.22 25.65
C GLY A 126 24.60 6.65 25.16
N GLN A 127 23.44 7.15 24.71
CA GLN A 127 23.22 8.62 24.61
C GLN A 127 21.77 9.06 24.33
N PHE A 128 21.38 10.15 25.02
CA PHE A 128 20.33 11.19 24.89
C PHE A 128 19.07 11.10 24.00
N TYR A 129 18.85 10.08 23.16
CA TYR A 129 17.58 9.91 22.45
C TYR A 129 17.08 8.46 22.51
N ASP A 130 16.08 8.19 23.34
CA ASP A 130 15.36 6.90 23.39
C ASP A 130 14.19 6.93 22.39
N TYR A 131 14.51 7.17 21.12
CA TYR A 131 13.50 7.28 20.06
C TYR A 131 13.95 6.57 18.79
N SER A 132 13.09 5.68 18.28
CA SER A 132 13.29 5.02 16.99
C SER A 132 12.18 5.37 16.02
N GLU A 133 12.52 5.57 14.76
CA GLU A 133 11.56 5.74 13.66
C GLU A 133 11.77 4.71 12.58
N ILE A 134 10.67 4.12 12.12
CA ILE A 134 10.64 3.14 11.05
C ILE A 134 9.46 3.48 10.16
N ARG A 135 9.72 3.79 8.90
CA ARG A 135 8.69 3.99 7.88
C ARG A 135 8.48 2.69 7.12
N ILE A 136 7.22 2.28 6.99
CA ILE A 136 6.81 1.08 6.29
C ILE A 136 6.03 1.50 5.06
N LEU A 137 6.40 0.94 3.90
CA LEU A 137 5.68 1.12 2.67
C LEU A 137 4.97 -0.17 2.30
N THR A 138 3.65 -0.10 2.12
CA THR A 138 2.84 -1.23 1.67
C THR A 138 2.37 -1.02 0.24
N ALA A 139 2.05 -2.13 -0.44
CA ALA A 139 1.38 -2.08 -1.73
C ALA A 139 0.06 -1.30 -1.57
N PRO A 140 -0.38 -0.56 -2.60
CA PRO A 140 -1.52 0.33 -2.49
C PRO A 140 -2.80 -0.50 -2.43
N VAL A 141 -3.74 -0.11 -1.57
CA VAL A 141 -5.09 -0.71 -1.59
C VAL A 141 -5.68 -0.53 -3.01
N PRO A 142 -6.14 -1.61 -3.68
CA PRO A 142 -6.92 -1.48 -4.91
C PRO A 142 -8.16 -0.65 -4.60
N THR A 143 -8.22 0.57 -5.13
CA THR A 143 -9.31 1.51 -4.82
C THR A 143 -10.66 0.83 -5.14
N PRO A 144 -11.59 0.67 -4.18
CA PRO A 144 -12.86 -0.02 -4.41
C PRO A 144 -13.72 0.60 -5.51
N GLY A 145 -13.44 1.86 -5.88
CA GLY A 145 -14.23 2.64 -6.83
C GLY A 145 -14.14 2.20 -8.29
N GLY A 146 -13.05 1.60 -8.76
CA GLY A 146 -12.89 1.28 -10.19
C GLY A 146 -13.89 0.22 -10.67
N LEU A 147 -14.01 -0.87 -9.91
CA LEU A 147 -14.96 -1.94 -10.18
C LEU A 147 -16.40 -1.54 -9.84
N ALA A 148 -16.59 -0.77 -8.76
CA ALA A 148 -17.92 -0.26 -8.41
C ALA A 148 -18.47 0.71 -9.46
N ALA A 149 -17.64 1.60 -10.01
CA ALA A 149 -18.02 2.52 -11.07
C ALA A 149 -18.29 1.80 -12.40
N LEU A 150 -17.51 0.78 -12.75
CA LEU A 150 -17.78 -0.11 -13.89
C LEU A 150 -19.09 -0.88 -13.70
N GLY A 151 -19.35 -1.39 -12.50
CA GLY A 151 -20.62 -2.04 -12.15
C GLY A 151 -21.80 -1.10 -12.29
N LEU A 152 -21.70 0.14 -11.78
CA LEU A 152 -22.75 1.15 -11.88
C LEU A 152 -22.96 1.61 -13.33
N ALA A 153 -21.89 1.82 -14.09
CA ALA A 153 -21.95 2.15 -15.51
C ALA A 153 -22.61 1.02 -16.32
N GLY A 154 -22.30 -0.25 -16.01
CA GLY A 154 -22.93 -1.43 -16.59
C GLY A 154 -24.43 -1.51 -16.30
N VAL A 155 -24.86 -1.20 -15.07
CA VAL A 155 -26.29 -1.18 -14.69
C VAL A 155 -27.04 -0.03 -15.39
N LEU A 156 -26.45 1.17 -15.45
CA LEU A 156 -27.08 2.34 -16.08
C LEU A 156 -27.18 2.20 -17.60
N THR A 157 -26.18 1.60 -18.25
CA THR A 157 -26.22 1.33 -19.71
C THR A 157 -27.11 0.13 -20.06
N GLY A 158 -27.14 -0.91 -19.24
CA GLY A 158 -28.02 -2.07 -19.42
C GLY A 158 -29.52 -1.73 -19.34
N ARG A 159 -29.89 -0.75 -18.51
CA ARG A 159 -31.29 -0.31 -18.34
C ARG A 159 -31.85 0.42 -19.56
N ARG A 160 -31.01 1.08 -20.36
CA ARG A 160 -31.45 1.83 -21.56
C ARG A 160 -31.80 0.96 -22.76
N ARG A 161 -31.42 -0.32 -22.77
CA ARG A 161 -31.69 -1.24 -23.89
C ARG A 161 -33.03 -1.98 -23.84
N ARG A 162 -33.86 -1.78 -22.81
CA ARG A 162 -35.15 -2.49 -22.65
C ARG A 162 -36.39 -1.74 -23.16
N SER A 163 -36.24 -0.56 -23.76
CA SER A 163 -37.40 0.28 -24.16
C SER A 163 -37.62 0.41 -25.66
N ALA A 164 -37.18 -0.56 -26.47
CA ALA A 164 -37.56 -0.60 -27.88
C ALA A 164 -37.62 -2.04 -28.38
N THR A 165 -38.78 -2.69 -28.24
CA THR A 165 -39.35 -3.55 -29.29
C THR A 165 -40.86 -3.64 -29.04
N GLN A 166 -41.57 -2.85 -29.82
CA GLN A 166 -43.01 -2.75 -29.91
C GLN A 166 -43.54 -3.99 -30.67
N SER A 167 -44.45 -4.72 -30.02
CA SER A 167 -45.34 -5.75 -30.60
C SER A 167 -46.54 -5.07 -31.28
N PRO A 168 -47.47 -5.76 -31.96
CA PRO A 168 -47.39 -6.73 -33.07
C PRO A 168 -48.13 -6.20 -34.33
N ARG A 169 -47.92 -6.79 -35.52
CA ARG A 169 -48.88 -6.59 -36.62
C ARG A 169 -49.03 -7.84 -37.48
N THR A 170 -50.15 -8.50 -37.26
CA THR A 170 -50.75 -9.54 -38.09
C THR A 170 -51.18 -8.94 -39.43
N HIS A 171 -50.78 -9.55 -40.54
CA HIS A 171 -51.52 -9.52 -41.79
C HIS A 171 -51.39 -10.87 -42.48
N THR A 172 -52.52 -11.56 -42.52
CA THR A 172 -52.90 -12.66 -43.40
C THR A 172 -53.01 -12.20 -44.86
N GLY A 173 -52.71 -13.10 -45.80
CA GLY A 173 -52.92 -12.96 -47.25
C GLY A 173 -51.76 -13.58 -48.03
N GLU A 174 -51.80 -14.88 -48.34
CA GLU A 174 -52.42 -15.52 -49.51
C GLU A 174 -51.46 -15.67 -50.71
N SER A 175 -51.62 -16.81 -51.35
CA SER A 175 -50.74 -17.54 -52.26
C SER A 175 -50.94 -17.23 -53.74
N SER A 176 -49.87 -17.24 -54.53
CA SER A 176 -49.81 -17.69 -55.94
C SER A 176 -48.33 -17.69 -56.36
N PHE A 177 -47.64 -18.82 -56.51
CA PHE A 177 -47.56 -19.64 -57.72
C PHE A 177 -47.55 -18.82 -59.01
N ASP A 178 -46.36 -18.68 -59.63
CA ASP A 178 -46.23 -18.73 -61.07
C ASP A 178 -44.85 -19.30 -61.45
N LEU A 179 -44.91 -20.47 -62.06
CA LEU A 179 -43.84 -21.14 -62.79
C LEU A 179 -44.06 -20.84 -64.26
N ASP A 180 -43.17 -20.05 -64.85
CA ASP A 180 -42.88 -20.03 -66.29
C ASP A 180 -41.51 -19.32 -66.38
N GLY A 181 -40.43 -19.97 -66.80
CA GLY A 181 -40.29 -20.62 -68.09
C GLY A 181 -39.59 -19.62 -69.03
N ILE A 182 -38.40 -19.98 -69.55
CA ILE A 182 -38.00 -19.82 -70.96
C ILE A 182 -36.49 -20.05 -71.13
N CYS A 183 -36.21 -20.99 -72.04
CA CYS A 183 -34.96 -21.37 -72.68
C CYS A 183 -34.14 -20.22 -73.30
N ARG A 184 -32.86 -20.54 -73.54
CA ARG A 184 -31.95 -20.21 -74.67
C ARG A 184 -30.56 -19.94 -74.07
N SER A 185 -29.44 -20.48 -74.55
CA SER A 185 -29.07 -21.30 -75.70
C SER A 185 -27.69 -21.87 -75.42
#